data_AF-A0A6L9QDC1-F1
#
_entry.id   AF-A0A6L9QDC1-F1
#
_cell.length_a   1.000
_cell.length_b   1.000
_cell.length_c   1.000
_cell.angle_alpha   90.00
_cell.angle_beta   90.00
_cell.angle_gamma   90.00
#
_symmetry.space_group_name_H-M   'P 1'
#
loop_
_entity.id
_entity.type
_entity.pdbx_description
1 polymer ?
#
loop_
_entity_poly.entity_id
_entity_poly.type
_entity_poly.pdbx_seq_one_letter_code
_entity_poly.pdbx_strand_id
1 'polypeptide(L)'
;VRIVRDLRKAGRVVAMTGDGANDAAAIRRADVGIAVAGRSSGAARSAADLVLTAPDTALILDALREGRALWHSVRDAAAILVGGNAGEVAFTVLGTALGGRAPLSTRQLLVVNMLTDMLPSLAVAITPADPGPGAETPLGAAPVRGFTGQDMGRVLAVRGTATAAAALASWHVGRLITVVPGGRASTMGLAALVGAQLGQTLIARWHSPLLLATCAVSAAALFAIVETPGISQFFGCTPLGPGAWTVVTLAAAAATVAAAVAPRLLPSTADGDHDRRVGITDHPDMCDT
;
A
#
# COMPACT_ATOMS: atom_id res chain seq x y z
N VAL A 1 -20.68 -1.44 31.89
CA VAL A 1 -21.24 -0.74 30.69
C VAL A 1 -20.96 0.77 30.68
N ARG A 2 -21.27 1.54 31.74
CA ARG A 2 -21.05 3.00 31.79
C ARG A 2 -19.61 3.41 31.47
N ILE A 3 -18.62 2.78 32.10
CA ILE A 3 -17.20 3.03 31.90
C ILE A 3 -16.79 2.86 30.42
N VAL A 4 -17.16 1.72 29.81
CA VAL A 4 -16.89 1.45 28.38
C VAL A 4 -17.47 2.54 27.49
N ARG A 5 -18.72 2.94 27.73
CA ARG A 5 -19.37 4.02 26.96
C ARG A 5 -18.63 5.34 27.10
N ASP A 6 -18.24 5.70 28.31
CA ASP A 6 -17.67 7.01 28.59
C ASP A 6 -16.23 7.09 28.04
N LEU A 7 -15.45 6.00 28.09
CA LEU A 7 -14.15 5.88 27.42
C LEU A 7 -14.27 6.00 25.89
N ARG A 8 -15.25 5.33 25.28
CA ARG A 8 -15.53 5.45 23.83
C ARG A 8 -15.94 6.87 23.44
N LYS A 9 -16.77 7.53 24.26
CA LYS A 9 -17.14 8.94 24.06
C LYS A 9 -15.94 9.89 24.14
N ALA A 10 -14.91 9.54 24.92
CA ALA A 10 -13.64 10.26 24.97
C ALA A 10 -12.71 9.95 23.78
N GLY A 11 -13.19 9.25 22.74
CA GLY A 11 -12.42 8.93 21.54
C GLY A 11 -11.38 7.83 21.73
N ARG A 12 -11.45 7.05 22.82
CA ARG A 12 -10.56 5.92 23.07
C ARG A 12 -11.12 4.66 22.42
N VAL A 13 -10.22 3.86 21.84
CA VAL A 13 -10.53 2.49 21.43
C VAL A 13 -10.50 1.61 22.67
N VAL A 14 -11.60 0.91 22.95
CA VAL A 14 -11.80 0.14 24.19
C VAL A 14 -11.98 -1.34 23.85
N ALA A 15 -11.11 -2.18 24.39
CA ALA A 15 -11.33 -3.62 24.46
C ALA A 15 -11.87 -4.00 25.85
N MET A 16 -12.85 -4.89 25.91
CA MET A 16 -13.42 -5.40 27.16
C MET A 16 -13.32 -6.92 27.20
N THR A 17 -12.66 -7.46 28.22
CA THR A 17 -12.60 -8.90 28.50
C THR A 17 -13.54 -9.27 29.63
N GLY A 18 -14.26 -10.38 29.51
CA GLY A 18 -15.12 -10.89 30.57
C GLY A 18 -15.51 -12.35 30.37
N ASP A 19 -16.00 -12.96 31.43
CA ASP A 19 -16.44 -14.36 31.45
C ASP A 19 -17.91 -14.51 31.90
N GLY A 20 -18.45 -13.54 32.64
CA GLY A 20 -19.81 -13.59 33.16
C GLY A 20 -20.89 -13.12 32.19
N ALA A 21 -22.13 -13.60 32.40
CA ALA A 21 -23.30 -13.04 31.71
C ALA A 21 -23.52 -11.55 32.05
N ASN A 22 -23.05 -11.13 33.22
CA ASN A 22 -23.06 -9.73 33.67
C ASN A 22 -22.16 -8.84 32.81
N ASP A 23 -21.09 -9.39 32.22
CA ASP A 23 -20.16 -8.66 31.37
C ASP A 23 -20.64 -8.57 29.92
N ALA A 24 -21.60 -9.42 29.51
CA ALA A 24 -22.05 -9.52 28.12
C ALA A 24 -22.50 -8.16 27.54
N ALA A 25 -23.19 -7.34 28.33
CA ALA A 25 -23.60 -6.01 27.91
C ALA A 25 -22.42 -5.03 27.76
N ALA A 26 -21.35 -5.20 28.54
CA ALA A 26 -20.14 -4.39 28.45
C ALA A 26 -19.25 -4.84 27.28
N ILE A 27 -19.11 -6.15 27.08
CA ILE A 27 -18.40 -6.80 25.97
C ILE A 27 -18.99 -6.32 24.64
N ARG A 28 -20.31 -6.45 24.46
CA ARG A 28 -21.01 -6.01 23.24
C ARG A 28 -20.92 -4.50 22.98
N ARG A 29 -20.65 -3.71 24.02
CA ARG A 29 -20.55 -2.25 23.95
C ARG A 29 -19.11 -1.78 23.71
N ALA A 30 -18.11 -2.64 23.84
CA ALA A 30 -16.72 -2.31 23.56
C ALA A 30 -16.52 -2.11 22.05
N ASP A 31 -15.35 -1.59 21.66
CA ASP A 31 -14.94 -1.63 20.25
C ASP A 31 -14.44 -3.03 19.88
N VAL A 32 -13.89 -3.77 20.85
CA VAL A 32 -13.56 -5.19 20.73
C VAL A 32 -13.95 -5.92 22.02
N GLY A 33 -14.91 -6.84 21.93
CA GLY A 33 -15.31 -7.72 23.02
C GLY A 33 -14.51 -9.03 23.02
N ILE A 34 -13.96 -9.42 24.17
CA ILE A 34 -13.13 -10.63 24.32
C ILE A 34 -13.76 -11.54 25.39
N ALA A 35 -13.97 -12.81 25.04
CA ALA A 35 -14.37 -13.87 25.98
C ALA A 35 -13.25 -14.92 26.12
N VAL A 36 -13.16 -15.55 27.30
CA VAL A 36 -12.13 -16.56 27.60
C VAL A 36 -12.76 -17.95 27.64
N ALA A 37 -12.32 -18.89 26.81
CA ALA A 37 -12.87 -20.25 26.80
C ALA A 37 -12.69 -20.97 28.15
N GLY A 38 -13.60 -21.89 28.44
CA GLY A 38 -13.65 -22.62 29.71
C GLY A 38 -14.26 -21.84 30.88
N ARG A 39 -13.98 -20.54 31.00
CA ARG A 39 -14.53 -19.68 32.08
C ARG A 39 -15.81 -18.95 31.67
N SER A 40 -15.90 -18.60 30.39
CA SER A 40 -16.98 -17.77 29.86
C SER A 40 -18.35 -18.46 29.74
N SER A 41 -19.37 -17.80 30.28
CA SER A 41 -20.78 -18.12 30.06
C SER A 41 -21.14 -18.08 28.57
N GLY A 42 -22.21 -18.79 28.16
CA GLY A 42 -22.71 -18.72 26.78
C GLY A 42 -23.06 -17.28 26.37
N ALA A 43 -23.61 -16.49 27.29
CA ALA A 43 -23.94 -15.08 27.07
C ALA A 43 -22.71 -14.20 26.80
N ALA A 44 -21.60 -14.42 27.51
CA ALA A 44 -20.35 -13.71 27.27
C ALA A 44 -19.75 -14.07 25.90
N ARG A 45 -19.72 -15.37 25.55
CA ARG A 45 -19.24 -15.83 24.24
C ARG A 45 -20.06 -15.30 23.08
N SER A 46 -21.38 -15.33 23.18
CA SER A 46 -22.27 -14.77 22.14
C SER A 46 -22.28 -13.23 22.08
N ALA A 47 -21.63 -12.56 23.02
CA ALA A 47 -21.46 -11.11 23.02
C ALA A 47 -20.07 -10.66 22.52
N ALA A 48 -19.09 -11.56 22.48
CA ALA A 48 -17.71 -11.26 22.15
C ALA A 48 -17.43 -11.36 20.64
N ASP A 49 -16.50 -10.52 20.17
CA ASP A 49 -15.97 -10.55 18.81
C ASP A 49 -14.82 -11.55 18.68
N LEU A 50 -14.08 -11.78 19.78
CA LEU A 50 -12.99 -12.74 19.90
C LEU A 50 -13.21 -13.67 21.10
N VAL A 51 -12.96 -14.97 20.90
CA VAL A 51 -12.98 -15.97 21.97
C VAL A 51 -11.61 -16.60 22.06
N LEU A 52 -10.91 -16.39 23.19
CA LEU A 52 -9.65 -17.08 23.46
C LEU A 52 -9.94 -18.56 23.65
N THR A 53 -9.23 -19.41 22.91
CA THR A 53 -9.42 -20.87 22.95
C THR A 53 -8.80 -21.52 24.19
N ALA A 54 -7.85 -20.82 24.84
CA ALA A 54 -7.23 -21.23 26.08
C ALA A 54 -7.56 -20.23 27.21
N PRO A 55 -7.52 -20.66 28.47
CA PRO A 55 -7.81 -19.81 29.62
C PRO A 55 -6.70 -18.80 29.96
N ASP A 56 -5.73 -18.59 29.07
CA ASP A 56 -4.58 -17.71 29.25
C ASP A 56 -4.86 -16.31 28.67
N THR A 57 -4.92 -15.30 29.53
CA THR A 57 -5.12 -13.91 29.12
C THR A 57 -3.87 -13.30 28.49
N ALA A 58 -2.69 -13.91 28.62
CA ALA A 58 -1.49 -13.49 27.91
C ALA A 58 -1.65 -13.57 26.38
N LEU A 59 -2.54 -14.45 25.88
CA LEU A 59 -2.87 -14.54 24.45
C LEU A 59 -3.47 -13.25 23.88
N ILE A 60 -4.05 -12.39 24.71
CA ILE A 60 -4.51 -11.06 24.29
C ILE A 60 -3.31 -10.22 23.82
N LEU A 61 -2.15 -10.37 24.45
CA LEU A 61 -0.93 -9.67 24.09
C LEU A 61 -0.45 -10.07 22.68
N ASP A 62 -0.45 -11.37 22.42
CA ASP A 62 -0.03 -11.92 21.13
C ASP A 62 -1.02 -11.55 20.03
N ALA A 63 -2.33 -11.61 20.33
CA ALA A 63 -3.36 -11.13 19.41
C ALA A 63 -3.20 -9.63 19.08
N LEU A 64 -2.81 -8.80 20.06
CA LEU A 64 -2.53 -7.37 19.82
C LEU A 64 -1.28 -7.16 18.97
N ARG A 65 -0.21 -7.95 19.18
CA ARG A 65 1.00 -7.89 18.35
C ARG A 65 0.70 -8.27 16.91
N GLU A 66 0.01 -9.40 16.72
CA GLU A 66 -0.38 -9.90 15.41
C GLU A 66 -1.31 -8.92 14.69
N GLY A 67 -2.30 -8.37 15.40
CA GLY A 67 -3.22 -7.37 14.85
C GLY A 67 -2.51 -6.10 14.35
N ARG A 68 -1.45 -5.66 15.04
CA ARG A 68 -0.63 -4.52 14.57
C ARG A 68 0.19 -4.87 13.34
N ALA A 69 0.85 -6.02 13.36
CA ALA A 69 1.62 -6.50 12.22
C ALA A 69 0.73 -6.61 10.98
N LEU A 70 -0.47 -7.18 11.14
CA LEU A 70 -1.48 -7.26 10.09
C LEU A 70 -1.92 -5.87 9.62
N TRP A 71 -2.21 -4.93 10.52
CA TRP A 71 -2.60 -3.57 10.14
C TRP A 71 -1.51 -2.85 9.34
N HIS A 72 -0.24 -2.97 9.75
CA HIS A 72 0.89 -2.42 9.00
C HIS A 72 0.96 -3.03 7.60
N SER A 73 0.89 -4.36 7.48
CA SER A 73 0.89 -5.05 6.19
C SER A 73 -0.27 -4.62 5.29
N VAL A 74 -1.50 -4.50 5.84
CA VAL A 74 -2.68 -4.04 5.09
C VAL A 74 -2.53 -2.58 4.66
N ARG A 75 -2.04 -1.72 5.55
CA ARG A 75 -1.82 -0.30 5.25
C ARG A 75 -0.78 -0.13 4.14
N ASP A 76 0.33 -0.86 4.21
CA ASP A 76 1.39 -0.81 3.20
C ASP A 76 0.90 -1.35 1.85
N ALA A 77 0.15 -2.45 1.85
CA ALA A 77 -0.46 -2.99 0.63
C ALA A 77 -1.44 -1.98 0.00
N ALA A 78 -2.31 -1.36 0.80
CA ALA A 78 -3.24 -0.33 0.33
C ALA A 78 -2.51 0.93 -0.16
N ALA A 79 -1.40 1.33 0.48
CA ALA A 79 -0.53 2.42 0.02
C ALA A 79 0.02 2.19 -1.38
N ILE A 80 0.48 0.96 -1.61
CA ILE A 80 1.08 0.53 -2.87
C ILE A 80 0.03 0.56 -4.00
N LEU A 81 -1.15 0.01 -3.75
CA LEU A 81 -2.26 -0.04 -4.72
C LEU A 81 -2.78 1.36 -5.07
N VAL A 82 -3.08 2.17 -4.06
CA VAL A 82 -3.53 3.56 -4.27
C VAL A 82 -2.44 4.39 -4.95
N GLY A 83 -1.18 4.15 -4.59
CA GLY A 83 0.02 4.73 -5.21
C GLY A 83 0.11 4.51 -6.72
N GLY A 84 0.00 3.25 -7.15
CA GLY A 84 0.06 2.87 -8.56
C GLY A 84 -1.07 3.50 -9.38
N ASN A 85 -2.30 3.38 -8.88
CA ASN A 85 -3.50 3.82 -9.59
C ASN A 85 -3.59 5.34 -9.66
N ALA A 86 -3.12 6.06 -8.63
CA ALA A 86 -2.98 7.51 -8.69
C ALA A 86 -1.98 7.96 -9.76
N GLY A 87 -0.88 7.21 -9.96
CA GLY A 87 0.09 7.47 -11.03
C GLY A 87 -0.51 7.29 -12.43
N GLU A 88 -1.33 6.27 -12.63
CA GLU A 88 -2.06 6.02 -13.89
C GLU A 88 -3.09 7.12 -14.19
N VAL A 89 -3.87 7.51 -13.17
CA VAL A 89 -4.82 8.62 -13.28
C VAL A 89 -4.09 9.92 -13.58
N ALA A 90 -2.99 10.21 -12.88
CA ALA A 90 -2.19 11.41 -13.13
C ALA A 90 -1.62 11.44 -14.56
N PHE A 91 -1.07 10.33 -15.05
CA PHE A 91 -0.63 10.21 -16.44
C PHE A 91 -1.77 10.49 -17.42
N THR A 92 -2.93 9.88 -17.19
CA THR A 92 -4.10 10.04 -18.07
C THR A 92 -4.60 11.48 -18.10
N VAL A 93 -4.74 12.12 -16.94
CA VAL A 93 -5.21 13.50 -16.81
C VAL A 93 -4.20 14.49 -17.42
N LEU A 94 -2.94 14.40 -17.02
CA LEU A 94 -1.88 15.31 -17.50
C LEU A 94 -1.60 15.10 -18.99
N GLY A 95 -1.55 13.84 -19.45
CA GLY A 95 -1.36 13.52 -20.87
C GLY A 95 -2.53 14.02 -21.72
N THR A 96 -3.76 13.95 -21.22
CA THR A 96 -4.94 14.53 -21.89
C THR A 96 -4.83 16.05 -21.98
N ALA A 97 -4.48 16.71 -20.87
CA ALA A 97 -4.30 18.17 -20.85
C ALA A 97 -3.21 18.64 -21.84
N LEU A 98 -2.09 17.91 -21.93
CA LEU A 98 -0.96 18.24 -22.81
C LEU A 98 -1.16 17.80 -24.27
N GLY A 99 -2.01 16.81 -24.53
CA GLY A 99 -2.22 16.19 -25.84
C GLY A 99 -3.54 16.53 -26.51
N GLY A 100 -4.48 17.15 -25.79
CA GLY A 100 -5.84 17.42 -26.24
C GLY A 100 -6.73 16.18 -26.40
N ARG A 101 -6.20 14.98 -26.15
CA ARG A 101 -6.90 13.70 -26.20
C ARG A 101 -6.21 12.70 -25.28
N ALA A 102 -6.97 11.72 -24.79
CA ALA A 102 -6.48 10.74 -23.83
C ALA A 102 -5.25 9.99 -24.37
N PRO A 103 -4.16 9.87 -23.59
CA PRO A 103 -2.94 9.21 -24.04
C PRO A 103 -3.13 7.69 -24.18
N LEU A 104 -4.04 7.09 -23.40
CA LEU A 104 -4.38 5.66 -23.46
C LEU A 104 -5.83 5.47 -23.88
N SER A 105 -6.07 4.45 -24.70
CA SER A 105 -7.43 3.96 -24.96
C SER A 105 -7.93 3.07 -23.82
N THR A 106 -9.25 2.86 -23.74
CA THR A 106 -9.86 1.94 -22.76
C THR A 106 -9.26 0.54 -22.81
N ARG A 107 -8.96 0.02 -24.01
CA ARG A 107 -8.31 -1.30 -24.17
C ARG A 107 -6.90 -1.33 -23.59
N GLN A 108 -6.15 -0.25 -23.74
CA GLN A 108 -4.81 -0.09 -23.18
C GLN A 108 -4.83 0.02 -21.65
N LEU A 109 -5.82 0.74 -21.08
CA LEU A 109 -6.02 0.79 -19.64
C LEU A 109 -6.35 -0.59 -19.06
N LEU A 110 -7.14 -1.41 -19.76
CA LEU A 110 -7.39 -2.80 -19.32
C LEU A 110 -6.10 -3.63 -19.27
N VAL A 111 -5.21 -3.48 -20.26
CA VAL A 111 -3.91 -4.17 -20.27
C VAL A 111 -3.04 -3.72 -19.10
N VAL A 112 -2.99 -2.40 -18.84
CA VAL A 112 -2.27 -1.86 -17.68
C VAL A 112 -2.75 -2.54 -16.42
N ASN A 113 -4.04 -2.38 -16.08
CA ASN A 113 -4.62 -2.92 -14.85
C ASN A 113 -4.45 -4.45 -14.73
N MET A 114 -4.58 -5.19 -15.84
CA MET A 114 -4.35 -6.64 -15.83
C MET A 114 -2.91 -7.00 -15.46
N LEU A 115 -1.93 -6.31 -16.05
CA LEU A 115 -0.50 -6.61 -15.85
C LEU A 115 0.04 -6.06 -14.53
N THR A 116 -0.56 -5.01 -13.99
CA THR A 116 0.00 -4.27 -12.84
C THR A 116 -0.72 -4.57 -11.54
N ASP A 117 -2.00 -4.93 -11.60
CA ASP A 117 -2.81 -5.12 -10.39
C ASP A 117 -3.16 -6.60 -10.20
N MET A 118 -3.61 -7.30 -11.26
CA MET A 118 -4.08 -8.68 -11.11
C MET A 118 -2.94 -9.68 -10.89
N LEU A 119 -1.86 -9.59 -11.66
CA LEU A 119 -0.73 -10.51 -11.54
C LEU A 119 0.02 -10.34 -10.20
N PRO A 120 0.39 -9.13 -9.76
CA PRO A 120 1.01 -8.95 -8.45
C PRO A 120 0.08 -9.28 -7.28
N SER A 121 -1.22 -8.99 -7.35
CA SER A 121 -2.15 -9.36 -6.28
C SER A 121 -2.29 -10.87 -6.10
N LEU A 122 -2.34 -11.64 -7.20
CA LEU A 122 -2.31 -13.10 -7.16
C LEU A 122 -1.01 -13.61 -6.52
N ALA A 123 0.13 -13.00 -6.86
CA ALA A 123 1.43 -13.36 -6.30
C ALA A 123 1.52 -13.06 -4.79
N VAL A 124 0.96 -11.95 -4.34
CA VAL A 124 0.87 -11.61 -2.92
C VAL A 124 -0.04 -12.59 -2.19
N ALA A 125 -1.17 -13.00 -2.78
CA ALA A 125 -2.10 -13.94 -2.16
C ALA A 125 -1.49 -15.33 -1.91
N ILE A 126 -0.49 -15.74 -2.70
CA ILE A 126 0.21 -17.02 -2.56
C ILE A 126 1.54 -16.92 -1.81
N THR A 127 2.05 -15.71 -1.57
CA THR A 127 3.31 -15.51 -0.85
C THR A 127 3.03 -15.58 0.66
N PRO A 128 3.75 -16.42 1.41
CA PRO A 128 3.66 -16.44 2.87
C PRO A 128 3.90 -15.03 3.43
N ALA A 129 3.07 -14.60 4.39
CA ALA A 129 3.27 -13.32 5.03
C ALA A 129 4.63 -13.31 5.74
N ASP A 130 5.53 -12.42 5.34
CA ASP A 130 6.70 -12.12 6.15
C ASP A 130 6.21 -11.59 7.51
N PRO A 131 6.77 -12.06 8.64
CA PRO A 131 6.52 -11.43 9.93
C PRO A 131 7.01 -9.98 9.83
N GLY A 132 6.07 -9.06 9.63
CA GLY A 132 6.39 -7.68 9.34
C GLY A 132 7.11 -7.00 10.52
N PRO A 133 7.79 -5.87 10.27
CA PRO A 133 8.54 -5.12 11.29
C PRO A 133 7.68 -4.63 12.48
N GLY A 134 6.35 -4.78 12.41
CA GLY A 134 5.42 -4.48 13.50
C GLY A 134 5.50 -5.43 14.71
N ALA A 135 6.11 -6.61 14.57
CA ALA A 135 6.26 -7.58 15.67
C ALA A 135 7.04 -7.01 16.86
N GLU A 136 7.93 -6.04 16.62
CA GLU A 136 8.81 -5.44 17.63
C GLU A 136 8.29 -4.11 18.20
N THR A 137 7.17 -3.57 17.68
CA THR A 137 6.67 -2.28 18.16
C THR A 137 6.12 -2.41 19.58
N PRO A 138 6.69 -1.70 20.58
CA PRO A 138 6.27 -1.84 21.97
C PRO A 138 4.79 -1.59 22.17
N LEU A 139 4.15 -2.37 23.06
CA LEU A 139 2.70 -2.28 23.23
C LEU A 139 2.20 -0.93 23.78
N GLY A 140 3.08 -0.16 24.42
CA GLY A 140 2.81 1.19 24.92
C GLY A 140 3.09 2.34 23.94
N ALA A 141 3.53 2.06 22.71
CA ALA A 141 3.73 3.12 21.70
C ALA A 141 2.39 3.76 21.30
N ALA A 142 2.46 5.00 20.79
CA ALA A 142 1.30 5.77 20.34
C ALA A 142 0.37 4.96 19.42
N PRO A 143 -0.95 5.28 19.38
CA PRO A 143 -1.92 4.55 18.57
C PRO A 143 -1.43 4.34 17.14
N VAL A 144 -1.61 3.14 16.61
CA VAL A 144 -1.18 2.82 15.25
C VAL A 144 -1.84 3.83 14.30
N ARG A 145 -1.02 4.60 13.60
CA ARG A 145 -1.48 5.70 12.76
C ARG A 145 -2.47 5.19 11.71
N GLY A 146 -3.57 5.93 11.53
CA GLY A 146 -4.59 5.63 10.53
C GLY A 146 -4.07 5.70 9.09
N PHE A 147 -4.90 5.27 8.16
CA PHE A 147 -4.59 5.22 6.72
C PHE A 147 -4.13 6.58 6.15
N THR A 148 -4.64 7.69 6.69
CA THR A 148 -4.44 9.08 6.22
C THR A 148 -3.16 9.78 6.73
N GLY A 149 -2.20 9.05 7.31
CA GLY A 149 -0.96 9.67 7.80
C GLY A 149 -0.11 10.30 6.69
N GLN A 150 0.70 11.32 7.02
CA GLN A 150 1.61 11.99 6.08
C GLN A 150 2.58 11.00 5.38
N ASP A 151 2.92 9.91 6.06
CA ASP A 151 3.74 8.82 5.50
C ASP A 151 3.08 8.16 4.28
N MET A 152 1.74 8.00 4.32
CA MET A 152 0.95 7.48 3.21
C MET A 152 0.94 8.46 2.03
N GLY A 153 0.69 9.74 2.32
CA GLY A 153 0.69 10.79 1.30
C GLY A 153 2.04 10.91 0.59
N ARG A 154 3.14 10.70 1.31
CA ARG A 154 4.49 10.71 0.74
C ARG A 154 4.78 9.48 -0.11
N VAL A 155 4.38 8.28 0.33
CA VAL A 155 4.51 7.06 -0.48
C VAL A 155 3.69 7.19 -1.77
N LEU A 156 2.45 7.68 -1.65
CA LEU A 156 1.56 7.98 -2.78
C LEU A 156 2.19 9.00 -3.73
N ALA A 157 2.70 10.11 -3.20
CA ALA A 157 3.33 11.16 -4.01
C ALA A 157 4.58 10.65 -4.72
N VAL A 158 5.52 10.00 -4.04
CA VAL A 158 6.76 9.51 -4.65
C VAL A 158 6.46 8.44 -5.70
N ARG A 159 5.62 7.45 -5.36
CA ARG A 159 5.32 6.35 -6.28
C ARG A 159 4.53 6.84 -7.48
N GLY A 160 3.44 7.57 -7.25
CA GLY A 160 2.56 8.06 -8.30
C GLY A 160 3.24 9.07 -9.23
N THR A 161 4.03 10.01 -8.69
CA THR A 161 4.77 10.98 -9.52
C THR A 161 5.85 10.31 -10.36
N ALA A 162 6.59 9.34 -9.81
CA ALA A 162 7.60 8.60 -10.57
C ALA A 162 6.95 7.81 -11.73
N THR A 163 5.87 7.08 -11.46
CA THR A 163 5.13 6.34 -12.48
C THR A 163 4.56 7.27 -13.56
N ALA A 164 3.90 8.37 -13.16
CA ALA A 164 3.35 9.34 -14.09
C ALA A 164 4.44 10.02 -14.92
N ALA A 165 5.59 10.36 -14.31
CA ALA A 165 6.71 10.99 -14.99
C ALA A 165 7.33 10.06 -16.04
N ALA A 166 7.54 8.77 -15.73
CA ALA A 166 8.00 7.79 -16.73
C ALA A 166 7.05 7.71 -17.92
N ALA A 167 5.75 7.54 -17.64
CA ALA A 167 4.72 7.42 -18.67
C ALA A 167 4.61 8.68 -19.54
N LEU A 168 4.58 9.87 -18.91
CA LEU A 168 4.54 11.15 -19.60
C LEU A 168 5.79 11.39 -20.43
N ALA A 169 6.98 11.11 -19.90
CA ALA A 169 8.23 11.31 -20.62
C ALA A 169 8.29 10.41 -21.86
N SER A 170 8.02 9.11 -21.73
CA SER A 170 8.00 8.19 -22.86
C SER A 170 6.93 8.52 -23.88
N TRP A 171 5.73 8.91 -23.43
CA TRP A 171 4.65 9.36 -24.32
C TRP A 171 5.02 10.66 -25.04
N HIS A 172 5.62 11.62 -24.35
CA HIS A 172 6.03 12.90 -24.94
C HIS A 172 7.16 12.72 -25.95
N VAL A 173 8.18 11.92 -25.63
CA VAL A 173 9.23 11.54 -26.57
C VAL A 173 8.64 10.82 -27.78
N GLY A 174 7.70 9.90 -27.56
CA GLY A 174 6.97 9.22 -28.64
C GLY A 174 6.11 10.15 -29.51
N ARG A 175 5.71 11.33 -28.99
CA ARG A 175 5.05 12.39 -29.76
C ARG A 175 6.02 13.25 -30.56
N LEU A 176 7.23 13.49 -30.03
CA LEU A 176 8.22 14.39 -30.63
C LEU A 176 9.07 13.70 -31.71
N ILE A 177 9.32 12.40 -31.60
CA ILE A 177 10.11 11.66 -32.58
C ILE A 177 9.25 11.44 -33.85
N THR A 178 9.51 12.23 -34.89
CA THR A 178 8.82 12.28 -36.20
C THR A 178 9.15 11.13 -37.16
N VAL A 179 9.92 10.11 -36.75
CA VAL A 179 10.26 8.93 -37.59
C VAL A 179 9.08 7.93 -37.69
N VAL A 180 7.93 8.24 -37.07
CA VAL A 180 6.82 7.32 -36.92
C VAL A 180 5.47 7.98 -37.21
N PRO A 181 4.81 7.66 -38.32
CA PRO A 181 3.41 7.97 -38.52
C PRO A 181 2.52 7.02 -37.69
N GLY A 182 1.61 7.57 -36.89
CA GLY A 182 0.49 6.82 -36.27
C GLY A 182 0.83 5.93 -35.06
N GLY A 183 0.46 6.39 -33.86
CA GLY A 183 0.06 5.48 -32.77
C GLY A 183 1.11 4.94 -31.78
N ARG A 184 2.41 5.25 -31.92
CA ARG A 184 3.43 4.70 -30.98
C ARG A 184 3.51 5.39 -29.62
N ALA A 185 3.14 6.67 -29.52
CA ALA A 185 3.22 7.41 -28.25
C ALA A 185 2.39 6.77 -27.12
N SER A 186 1.16 6.34 -27.43
CA SER A 186 0.28 5.66 -26.47
C SER A 186 0.87 4.33 -25.99
N THR A 187 1.45 3.55 -26.90
CA THR A 187 2.10 2.28 -26.55
C THR A 187 3.39 2.49 -25.74
N MET A 188 4.18 3.52 -26.05
CA MET A 188 5.34 3.91 -25.24
C MET A 188 4.94 4.35 -23.83
N GLY A 189 3.89 5.17 -23.70
CA GLY A 189 3.36 5.60 -22.41
C GLY A 189 2.86 4.42 -21.58
N LEU A 190 2.09 3.50 -22.18
CA LEU A 190 1.65 2.26 -21.55
C LEU A 190 2.83 1.41 -21.06
N ALA A 191 3.80 1.15 -21.94
CA ALA A 191 4.91 0.26 -21.62
C ALA A 191 5.81 0.85 -20.53
N ALA A 192 6.01 2.18 -20.53
CA ALA A 192 6.77 2.87 -19.48
C ALA A 192 6.02 2.90 -18.14
N LEU A 193 4.69 3.05 -18.17
CA LEU A 193 3.85 2.99 -16.97
C LEU A 193 3.94 1.60 -16.31
N VAL A 194 3.68 0.54 -17.07
CA VAL A 194 3.77 -0.85 -16.58
C VAL A 194 5.20 -1.15 -16.14
N GLY A 195 6.21 -0.78 -16.93
CA GLY A 195 7.61 -0.98 -16.61
C GLY A 195 8.04 -0.30 -15.30
N ALA A 196 7.61 0.94 -15.06
CA ALA A 196 7.91 1.65 -13.82
C ALA A 196 7.26 0.98 -12.61
N GLN A 197 5.99 0.57 -12.72
CA GLN A 197 5.28 -0.10 -11.64
C GLN A 197 5.89 -1.47 -11.30
N LEU A 198 6.29 -2.24 -12.32
CA LEU A 198 7.02 -3.50 -12.13
C LEU A 198 8.39 -3.26 -11.49
N GLY A 199 9.16 -2.27 -11.97
CA GLY A 199 10.47 -1.93 -11.42
C GLY A 199 10.40 -1.48 -9.95
N GLN A 200 9.44 -0.64 -9.59
CA GLN A 200 9.22 -0.21 -8.21
C GLN A 200 8.81 -1.38 -7.30
N THR A 201 8.01 -2.31 -7.83
CA THR A 201 7.61 -3.53 -7.10
C THR A 201 8.81 -4.47 -6.90
N LEU A 202 9.66 -4.60 -7.92
CA LEU A 202 10.89 -5.39 -7.88
C LEU A 202 11.85 -4.90 -6.79
N ILE A 203 12.08 -3.59 -6.71
CA ILE A 203 12.96 -3.00 -5.67
C ILE A 203 12.40 -3.23 -4.28
N ALA A 204 11.08 -3.06 -4.10
CA ALA A 204 10.44 -3.20 -2.80
C ALA A 204 10.50 -4.64 -2.26
N ARG A 205 10.55 -5.64 -3.15
CA ARG A 205 10.37 -7.05 -2.78
C ARG A 205 11.37 -7.99 -3.46
N TRP A 206 12.61 -7.54 -3.65
CA TRP A 206 13.65 -8.29 -4.38
C TRP A 206 14.00 -9.65 -3.77
N HIS A 207 13.71 -9.85 -2.48
CA HIS A 207 13.95 -11.11 -1.77
C HIS A 207 12.89 -12.20 -2.05
N SER A 208 11.73 -11.87 -2.62
CA SER A 208 10.65 -12.85 -2.86
C SER A 208 10.74 -13.42 -4.27
N PRO A 209 11.09 -14.71 -4.45
CA PRO A 209 11.23 -15.32 -5.78
C PRO A 209 9.90 -15.36 -6.54
N LEU A 210 8.77 -15.46 -5.83
CA LEU A 210 7.43 -15.42 -6.42
C LEU A 210 7.16 -14.06 -7.07
N LEU A 211 7.51 -12.96 -6.39
CA LEU A 211 7.33 -11.62 -6.93
C LEU A 211 8.27 -11.33 -8.09
N LEU A 212 9.51 -11.85 -8.06
CA LEU A 212 10.42 -11.80 -9.21
C LEU A 212 9.83 -12.52 -10.43
N ALA A 213 9.31 -13.74 -10.23
CA ALA A 213 8.68 -14.53 -11.29
C ALA A 213 7.46 -13.80 -11.88
N THR A 214 6.60 -13.23 -11.04
CA THR A 214 5.44 -12.46 -11.50
C THR A 214 5.83 -11.21 -12.27
N CYS A 215 6.85 -10.47 -11.82
CA CYS A 215 7.35 -9.32 -12.57
C CYS A 215 7.91 -9.74 -13.93
N ALA A 216 8.65 -10.85 -14.00
CA ALA A 216 9.18 -11.38 -15.25
C ALA A 216 8.06 -11.83 -16.20
N VAL A 217 7.06 -12.56 -15.70
CA VAL A 217 5.88 -12.97 -16.48
C VAL A 217 5.11 -11.76 -16.99
N SER A 218 4.91 -10.74 -16.15
CA SER A 218 4.20 -9.51 -16.54
C SER A 218 4.96 -8.72 -17.60
N ALA A 219 6.29 -8.63 -17.49
CA ALA A 219 7.15 -8.00 -18.49
C ALA A 219 7.15 -8.79 -19.82
N ALA A 220 7.21 -10.12 -19.76
CA ALA A 220 7.13 -10.98 -20.94
C ALA A 220 5.76 -10.88 -21.61
N ALA A 221 4.67 -10.84 -20.83
CA ALA A 221 3.32 -10.67 -21.33
C ALA A 221 3.14 -9.29 -21.99
N LEU A 222 3.65 -8.22 -21.37
CA LEU A 222 3.67 -6.89 -21.97
C LEU A 222 4.38 -6.90 -23.33
N PHE A 223 5.58 -7.47 -23.39
CA PHE A 223 6.37 -7.56 -24.61
C PHE A 223 5.62 -8.34 -25.69
N ALA A 224 5.06 -9.51 -25.35
CA ALA A 224 4.28 -10.32 -26.27
C ALA A 224 3.03 -9.59 -26.79
N ILE A 225 2.29 -8.87 -25.92
CA ILE A 225 1.11 -8.10 -26.30
C ILE A 225 1.48 -6.97 -27.28
N VAL A 226 2.61 -6.31 -27.06
CA VAL A 226 3.03 -5.17 -27.88
C VAL A 226 3.64 -5.60 -29.21
N GLU A 227 4.48 -6.63 -29.22
CA GLU A 227 5.24 -7.02 -30.42
C GLU A 227 4.49 -7.99 -31.34
N THR A 228 3.54 -8.78 -30.83
CA THR A 228 2.84 -9.76 -31.64
C THR A 228 1.80 -9.07 -32.55
N PRO A 229 1.92 -9.17 -33.89
CA PRO A 229 0.91 -8.65 -34.80
C PRO A 229 -0.44 -9.33 -34.57
N GLY A 230 -1.55 -8.60 -34.73
CA GLY A 230 -2.89 -9.08 -34.40
C GLY A 230 -3.26 -8.87 -32.92
N ILE A 231 -2.43 -9.32 -31.98
CA ILE A 231 -2.65 -9.07 -30.54
C ILE A 231 -2.48 -7.58 -30.23
N SER A 232 -1.38 -6.98 -30.70
CA SER A 232 -1.12 -5.55 -30.57
C SER A 232 -2.28 -4.71 -31.11
N GLN A 233 -2.80 -5.04 -32.29
CA GLN A 233 -3.95 -4.37 -32.90
C GLN A 233 -5.24 -4.55 -32.07
N PHE A 234 -5.47 -5.75 -31.53
CA PHE A 234 -6.60 -6.03 -30.65
C PHE A 234 -6.59 -5.19 -29.36
N PHE A 235 -5.41 -4.84 -28.83
CA PHE A 235 -5.29 -3.93 -27.69
C PHE A 235 -5.09 -2.46 -28.07
N GLY A 236 -4.97 -2.15 -29.36
CA GLY A 236 -4.69 -0.80 -29.86
C GLY A 236 -3.24 -0.36 -29.64
N CYS A 237 -2.35 -1.33 -29.40
CA CYS A 237 -0.90 -1.14 -29.33
C CYS A 237 -0.28 -1.17 -30.73
N THR A 238 0.87 -0.53 -30.84
CA THR A 238 1.69 -0.56 -32.06
C THR A 238 3.07 -1.11 -31.70
N PRO A 239 3.62 -2.09 -32.46
CA PRO A 239 4.92 -2.68 -32.16
C PRO A 239 6.01 -1.62 -32.02
N LEU A 240 6.84 -1.80 -31.00
CA LEU A 240 7.88 -0.85 -30.62
C LEU A 240 9.19 -1.33 -31.22
N GLY A 241 9.79 -0.50 -32.08
CA GLY A 241 11.15 -0.77 -32.55
C GLY A 241 12.16 -0.71 -31.40
N PRO A 242 13.39 -1.23 -31.58
CA PRO A 242 14.42 -1.24 -30.53
C PRO A 242 14.67 0.13 -29.90
N GLY A 243 14.66 1.21 -30.71
CA GLY A 243 14.85 2.58 -30.21
C GLY A 243 13.70 3.10 -29.34
N ALA A 244 12.47 2.60 -29.52
CA ALA A 244 11.36 2.97 -28.66
C ALA A 244 11.42 2.20 -27.33
N TRP A 245 11.81 0.92 -27.39
CA TRP A 245 12.06 0.12 -26.18
C TRP A 245 13.18 0.67 -25.31
N THR A 246 14.27 1.20 -25.89
CA THR A 246 15.35 1.83 -25.10
C THR A 246 14.85 3.05 -24.34
N VAL A 247 14.05 3.91 -24.98
CA VAL A 247 13.43 5.07 -24.30
C VAL A 247 12.51 4.62 -23.16
N VAL A 248 11.64 3.64 -23.43
CA VAL A 248 10.69 3.11 -22.44
C VAL A 248 11.41 2.51 -21.23
N THR A 249 12.38 1.64 -21.47
CA THR A 249 13.15 0.97 -20.42
C THR A 249 14.00 1.94 -19.62
N LEU A 250 14.63 2.92 -20.27
CA LEU A 250 15.39 3.97 -19.60
C LEU A 250 14.49 4.85 -18.72
N ALA A 251 13.34 5.28 -19.22
CA ALA A 251 12.39 6.08 -18.44
C ALA A 251 11.83 5.31 -17.24
N ALA A 252 11.46 4.05 -17.43
CA ALA A 252 10.99 3.17 -16.37
C ALA A 252 12.07 2.93 -15.30
N ALA A 253 13.32 2.66 -15.73
CA ALA A 253 14.44 2.47 -14.82
C ALA A 253 14.77 3.75 -14.04
N ALA A 254 14.79 4.91 -14.71
CA ALA A 254 15.04 6.20 -14.07
C ALA A 254 13.98 6.52 -13.01
N ALA A 255 12.70 6.32 -13.33
CA ALA A 255 11.60 6.51 -12.36
C ALA A 255 11.69 5.52 -11.20
N THR A 256 12.05 4.28 -11.47
CA THR A 256 12.21 3.23 -10.46
C THR A 256 13.33 3.60 -9.47
N VAL A 257 14.49 4.04 -9.98
CA VAL A 257 15.62 4.51 -9.16
C VAL A 257 15.24 5.78 -8.39
N ALA A 258 14.60 6.76 -9.04
CA ALA A 258 14.15 7.98 -8.38
C ALA A 258 13.19 7.68 -7.22
N ALA A 259 12.24 6.77 -7.41
CA ALA A 259 11.32 6.34 -6.36
C ALA A 259 12.04 5.60 -5.21
N ALA A 260 13.13 4.88 -5.48
CA ALA A 260 13.93 4.22 -4.46
C ALA A 260 14.82 5.20 -3.67
N VAL A 261 15.23 6.31 -4.27
CA VAL A 261 16.13 7.30 -3.65
C VAL A 261 15.37 8.43 -2.95
N ALA A 262 14.21 8.85 -3.45
CA ALA A 262 13.41 9.95 -2.89
C ALA A 262 13.06 9.80 -1.39
N PRO A 263 12.77 8.60 -0.86
CA PRO A 263 12.57 8.40 0.58
C PRO A 263 13.83 8.72 1.43
N ARG A 264 15.03 8.53 0.87
CA ARG A 264 16.31 8.76 1.57
C ARG A 264 16.73 10.22 1.59
N LEU A 265 16.30 11.02 0.61
CA LEU A 265 16.70 12.42 0.45
C LEU A 265 15.75 13.41 1.10
N LEU A 266 14.49 13.04 1.32
CA LEU A 266 13.52 13.88 2.00
C LEU A 266 13.52 13.49 3.49
N PRO A 267 14.04 14.33 4.41
CA PRO A 267 13.95 14.05 5.84
C PRO A 267 12.47 13.97 6.24
N SER A 268 12.11 12.98 7.07
CA SER A 268 10.80 12.96 7.70
C SER A 268 10.68 14.17 8.62
N THR A 269 9.78 15.11 8.33
CA THR A 269 9.44 16.24 9.21
C THR A 269 8.74 15.81 10.51
N ALA A 270 8.69 14.52 10.80
CA ALA A 270 7.97 13.93 11.93
C ALA A 270 8.83 13.77 13.20
N ASP A 271 10.13 14.07 13.16
CA ASP A 271 10.99 13.95 14.34
C ASP A 271 10.99 15.23 15.22
N GLY A 272 10.27 16.28 14.81
CA GLY A 272 10.28 17.59 15.48
C GLY A 272 9.20 17.85 16.53
N ASP A 273 8.18 16.98 16.65
CA ASP A 273 7.03 17.24 17.56
C ASP A 273 6.91 16.26 18.73
N HIS A 274 7.73 15.20 18.78
CA HIS A 274 7.72 14.28 19.92
C HIS A 274 8.54 14.80 21.11
N ASP A 275 9.58 15.59 20.84
CA ASP A 275 10.50 16.10 21.88
C ASP A 275 9.96 17.34 22.62
N ARG A 276 8.93 18.02 22.08
CA ARG A 276 8.33 19.22 22.71
C ARG A 276 7.17 18.94 23.66
N ARG A 277 6.63 17.71 23.72
CA ARG A 277 5.52 17.36 24.61
C ARG A 277 5.93 16.53 25.84
N VAL A 278 7.21 16.17 25.94
CA VAL A 278 7.76 15.41 27.08
C VAL A 278 8.55 16.31 28.05
N GLY A 279 8.88 17.55 27.68
CA GLY A 279 9.35 18.58 28.62
C GLY A 279 8.18 19.41 29.14
N ILE A 280 8.13 19.65 30.46
CA ILE A 280 7.09 20.33 31.29
C ILE A 280 6.14 19.28 31.92
N THR A 281 6.31 18.79 33.15
CA THR A 281 6.95 19.29 34.37
C THR A 281 7.43 18.13 35.26
N ASP A 282 8.75 18.04 35.49
CA ASP A 282 9.25 17.48 36.75
C ASP A 282 9.02 18.53 37.85
N HIS A 283 8.33 18.15 38.92
CA HIS A 283 8.38 18.88 40.19
C HIS A 283 9.09 17.97 41.19
N PRO A 284 10.30 18.35 41.65
CA PRO A 284 11.00 17.61 42.68
C PRO A 284 10.45 17.99 44.07
N ASP A 285 10.52 17.01 44.97
CA ASP A 285 10.55 17.11 46.43
C ASP A 285 9.33 17.68 47.19
N MET A 286 8.69 16.80 47.96
CA MET A 286 8.51 17.03 49.41
C MET A 286 8.21 15.72 50.14
N CYS A 287 9.23 15.17 50.80
CA CYS A 287 9.08 14.46 52.07
C CYS A 287 8.99 15.49 53.21
N ASP A 288 8.46 15.03 54.36
CA ASP A 288 8.39 15.65 55.69
C ASP A 288 7.21 16.60 55.97
N THR A 289 6.12 16.06 56.53
CA THR A 289 5.76 16.13 57.97
C THR A 289 4.49 15.36 58.28
#